data_AF-A0AB37VAG0-F1
#
_entry.id   AF-A0AB37VAG0-F1
#
_cell.length_a   1.000
_cell.length_b   1.000
_cell.length_c   1.000
_cell.angle_alpha   90.00
_cell.angle_beta   90.00
_cell.angle_gamma   90.00
#
_symmetry.space_group_name_H-M   'P 1'
#
loop_
_entity.id
_entity.type
_entity.pdbx_description
1 polymer ?
#
loop_
_entity_poly.entity_id
_entity_poly.type
_entity_poly.pdbx_seq_one_letter_code
_entity_poly.pdbx_strand_id
1 'polypeptide(L)'
;MRRLPVFFVLDCSESMIGENLKKMTDGLQMIVGDLRKDPHALETAWVSVIAFAGVARTIVPLHEIASFYPPRLPVGGGTSLGAALRELTV
;
A
#
# COMPACT_ATOMS: atom_id res chain seq x y z
N MET A 1 -24.03 -0.69 -3.55
CA MET A 1 -22.71 -1.03 -4.13
C MET A 1 -21.85 -1.65 -3.04
N ARG A 2 -21.26 -2.83 -3.29
CA ARG A 2 -20.32 -3.48 -2.36
C ARG A 2 -18.91 -2.97 -2.64
N ARG A 3 -18.18 -2.57 -1.60
CA ARG A 3 -16.77 -2.18 -1.68
C ARG A 3 -15.92 -3.26 -1.04
N LEU A 4 -14.81 -3.62 -1.68
CA LEU A 4 -13.76 -4.48 -1.15
C LEU A 4 -12.55 -3.60 -0.83
N PRO A 5 -12.38 -3.15 0.42
CA PRO A 5 -11.22 -2.36 0.81
C PRO A 5 -9.98 -3.25 0.95
N VAL A 6 -8.88 -2.84 0.32
CA VAL A 6 -7.58 -3.49 0.33
C VAL A 6 -6.56 -2.48 0.87
N PHE A 7 -5.88 -2.84 1.95
CA PHE A 7 -4.88 -1.99 2.58
C PHE A 7 -3.49 -2.59 2.38
N PHE A 8 -2.61 -1.88 1.68
CA PHE A 8 -1.20 -2.22 1.62
C PHE A 8 -0.49 -1.60 2.82
N VAL A 9 -0.02 -2.43 3.74
CA VAL A 9 0.77 -2.01 4.91
C VAL A 9 2.23 -2.33 4.62
N LEU A 10 2.99 -1.32 4.23
CA LEU A 10 4.30 -1.48 3.61
C LEU A 10 5.42 -1.02 4.54
N ASP A 11 6.34 -1.93 4.84
CA ASP A 11 7.55 -1.62 5.60
C ASP A 11 8.47 -0.77 4.72
N CYS A 12 8.84 0.40 5.23
CA CYS A 12 9.78 1.31 4.59
C CYS A 12 10.92 1.71 5.56
N SER A 13 11.24 0.82 6.49
CA SER A 13 12.40 0.94 7.37
C SER A 13 13.73 0.87 6.61
N GLU A 14 14.83 1.27 7.25
CA GLU A 14 16.17 1.24 6.66
C GLU A 14 16.60 -0.15 6.15
N SER A 15 16.13 -1.24 6.77
CA SER A 15 16.38 -2.61 6.28
C SER A 15 15.77 -2.92 4.91
N MET A 16 14.86 -2.07 4.44
CA MET A 16 14.24 -2.21 3.12
C MET A 16 15.08 -1.56 2.01
N ILE A 17 16.07 -0.72 2.32
CA ILE A 17 16.85 0.00 1.31
C ILE A 17 17.54 -0.98 0.34
N GLY A 18 17.51 -0.65 -0.96
CA GLY A 18 18.13 -1.44 -2.01
C GLY A 18 17.14 -2.42 -2.65
N GLU A 19 17.52 -3.71 -2.73
CA GLU A 19 16.75 -4.70 -3.46
C GLU A 19 15.35 -4.95 -2.87
N ASN A 20 15.21 -4.89 -1.55
CA ASN A 20 13.94 -5.18 -0.87
C ASN A 20 12.87 -4.15 -1.25
N LEU A 21 13.21 -2.85 -1.20
CA LEU A 21 12.34 -1.76 -1.61
C LEU A 21 11.97 -1.86 -3.10
N LYS A 22 12.94 -2.24 -3.95
CA LYS A 22 12.70 -2.46 -5.37
C LYS A 22 11.70 -3.61 -5.59
N LYS A 23 11.95 -4.79 -5.00
CA LYS A 23 11.06 -5.97 -5.10
C LYS A 23 9.66 -5.67 -4.57
N MET A 24 9.55 -4.92 -3.48
CA MET A 24 8.27 -4.50 -2.92
C MET A 24 7.52 -3.56 -3.88
N THR A 25 8.21 -2.57 -4.46
CA THR A 25 7.61 -1.65 -5.44
C THR A 25 7.17 -2.39 -6.70
N ASP A 26 7.99 -3.30 -7.22
CA ASP A 26 7.67 -4.13 -8.39
C ASP A 26 6.46 -5.03 -8.11
N GLY A 27 6.40 -5.63 -6.91
CA GLY A 27 5.25 -6.44 -6.47
C GLY A 27 3.95 -5.63 -6.34
N LEU A 28 4.02 -4.43 -5.78
CA LEU A 28 2.88 -3.52 -5.71
C LEU A 28 2.36 -3.17 -7.11
N GLN A 29 3.26 -2.85 -8.04
CA GLN A 29 2.87 -2.58 -9.44
C GLN A 29 2.21 -3.79 -10.11
N MET A 30 2.73 -4.99 -9.87
CA MET A 30 2.15 -6.23 -10.40
C MET A 30 0.73 -6.45 -9.89
N ILE A 31 0.52 -6.40 -8.57
CA ILE A 31 -0.80 -6.61 -7.95
C ILE A 31 -1.81 -5.57 -8.47
N VAL A 32 -1.40 -4.30 -8.55
CA VAL A 32 -2.26 -3.22 -9.09
C VAL A 32 -2.58 -3.45 -10.57
N GLY A 33 -1.60 -3.89 -11.34
CA GLY A 33 -1.79 -4.25 -12.75
C GLY A 33 -2.78 -5.39 -12.93
N ASP A 34 -2.75 -6.39 -12.07
CA ASP A 34 -3.66 -7.53 -12.14
C ASP A 34 -5.08 -7.18 -11.67
N LEU A 35 -5.21 -6.40 -10.59
CA LEU A 35 -6.50 -5.87 -10.15
C LEU A 35 -7.16 -4.98 -11.23
N ARG A 36 -6.38 -4.27 -12.02
CA ARG A 36 -6.90 -3.44 -13.13
C ARG A 36 -7.35 -4.24 -14.35
N LYS A 37 -6.89 -5.50 -14.50
CA LYS A 37 -7.32 -6.38 -15.58
C LYS A 37 -8.58 -7.16 -15.23
N ASP A 38 -8.94 -7.23 -13.95
CA ASP A 38 -10.14 -7.90 -13.47
C ASP A 38 -11.34 -6.93 -13.46
N PRO A 39 -12.37 -7.15 -14.31
CA PRO A 39 -13.55 -6.28 -14.35
C PRO A 39 -14.30 -6.20 -13.01
N HIS A 40 -14.35 -7.30 -12.25
CA HIS A 40 -15.02 -7.30 -10.95
C HIS A 40 -14.24 -6.46 -9.93
N ALA A 41 -12.91 -6.53 -9.96
CA ALA A 41 -12.05 -5.71 -9.10
C ALA A 41 -12.14 -4.22 -9.47
N LEU A 42 -12.22 -3.87 -10.75
CA LEU A 42 -12.41 -2.47 -11.18
C LEU A 42 -13.68 -1.84 -10.59
N GLU A 43 -14.76 -2.61 -10.45
CA GLU A 43 -16.02 -2.12 -9.90
C GLU A 43 -16.08 -2.11 -8.36
N THR A 44 -15.31 -2.98 -7.71
CA THR A 44 -15.48 -3.24 -6.27
C THR A 44 -14.27 -2.90 -5.41
N ALA A 45 -13.04 -2.95 -5.94
CA ALA A 45 -11.82 -2.81 -5.16
C ALA A 45 -11.46 -1.36 -4.88
N TRP A 46 -11.18 -1.08 -3.61
CA TRP A 46 -10.69 0.21 -3.13
C TRP A 46 -9.36 -0.02 -2.45
N VAL A 47 -8.35 0.75 -2.80
CA VAL A 47 -6.97 0.57 -2.33
C VAL A 47 -6.54 1.73 -1.46
N SER A 48 -5.85 1.43 -0.36
CA SER A 48 -5.16 2.38 0.50
C SER A 48 -3.72 1.91 0.71
N VAL A 49 -2.80 2.86 0.93
CA VAL A 49 -1.40 2.55 1.23
C VAL A 49 -0.99 3.21 2.54
N ILE A 50 -0.54 2.38 3.47
CA ILE A 50 0.04 2.76 4.75
C ILE A 50 1.52 2.43 4.69
N ALA A 51 2.38 3.44 4.75
CA ALA A 51 3.82 3.26 4.87
C ALA A 51 4.23 3.34 6.34
N PHE A 52 5.08 2.43 6.79
CA PHE A 52 5.57 2.44 8.16
C PHE A 52 7.08 2.20 8.26
N ALA A 53 7.69 2.86 9.25
CA ALA A 53 9.03 2.65 9.77
C ALA A 53 8.92 2.84 11.29
N GLY A 54 9.74 3.67 11.93
CA GLY A 54 9.54 4.07 13.33
C GLY A 54 8.20 4.80 13.57
N VAL A 55 7.65 5.44 12.55
CA VAL A 55 6.30 6.03 12.50
C VAL A 55 5.49 5.41 11.37
N ALA A 56 4.16 5.49 11.43
CA ALA A 56 3.28 5.04 10.37
C ALA A 56 2.38 6.17 9.86
N ARG A 57 2.09 6.15 8.56
CA ARG A 57 1.20 7.10 7.90
C ARG A 57 0.44 6.44 6.76
N THR A 58 -0.83 6.75 6.65
CA THR A 58 -1.58 6.57 5.40
C THR A 58 -1.07 7.57 4.37
N ILE A 59 -0.34 7.10 3.36
CA ILE A 59 0.24 7.92 2.29
C ILE A 59 -0.64 8.00 1.05
N VAL A 60 -1.55 7.04 0.89
CA VAL A 60 -2.62 7.09 -0.10
C VAL A 60 -3.92 6.74 0.62
N PRO A 61 -4.90 7.65 0.69
CA PRO A 61 -6.20 7.35 1.28
C PRO A 61 -6.94 6.30 0.44
N LEU A 62 -7.96 5.67 1.04
CA LEU A 62 -8.76 4.66 0.37
C LEU A 62 -9.44 5.24 -0.89
N HIS A 63 -9.07 4.75 -2.07
CA HIS A 63 -9.61 5.22 -3.35
C HIS A 63 -9.81 4.06 -4.34
N GLU A 64 -10.60 4.27 -5.40
CA GLU A 64 -10.94 3.23 -6.38
C GLU A 64 -9.75 2.77 -7.23
N ILE A 65 -9.53 1.45 -7.38
CA ILE A 65 -8.39 0.89 -8.13
C ILE A 65 -8.23 1.46 -9.55
N ALA A 66 -9.33 1.82 -10.20
CA ALA A 66 -9.33 2.44 -11.53
C ALA A 66 -8.45 3.70 -11.57
N SER A 67 -8.48 4.52 -10.52
CA SER A 67 -7.71 5.77 -10.40
C SER A 67 -6.38 5.62 -9.65
N PHE A 68 -5.96 4.40 -9.26
CA PHE A 68 -4.78 4.21 -8.41
C PHE A 68 -3.47 4.39 -9.15
N TYR A 69 -2.52 5.08 -8.54
CA TYR A 69 -1.14 5.04 -8.97
C TYR A 69 -0.27 4.67 -7.76
N PRO A 70 0.56 3.61 -7.86
CA PRO A 70 1.50 3.27 -6.80
C PRO A 70 2.36 4.47 -6.40
N PRO A 71 2.38 4.88 -5.12
CA PRO A 71 3.17 6.02 -4.68
C PRO A 71 4.66 5.69 -4.63
N ARG A 72 5.51 6.72 -4.58
CA ARG A 72 6.89 6.53 -4.14
C ARG A 72 6.89 6.24 -2.64
N LEU A 73 7.56 5.17 -2.24
CA LEU A 73 7.63 4.76 -0.84
C LEU A 73 8.73 5.54 -0.11
N PRO A 74 8.40 6.26 0.99
CA PRO A 74 9.39 7.02 1.75
C PRO A 74 10.20 6.09 2.63
N VAL A 75 11.50 6.32 2.79
CA VAL A 75 12.33 5.53 3.73
C VAL A 75 12.48 6.28 5.05
N GLY A 76 12.40 5.55 6.17
CA GLY A 76 12.60 6.10 7.51
C GLY A 76 13.34 5.15 8.44
N GLY A 77 13.87 5.70 9.55
CA GLY A 77 14.52 4.92 10.60
C GLY A 77 13.53 4.17 11.50
N GLY A 78 13.96 3.02 12.03
CA GLY A 78 13.19 2.18 12.93
C GLY A 78 12.06 1.40 12.26
N THR A 79 11.35 0.59 13.05
CA THR A 79 10.27 -0.30 12.55
C THR A 79 9.19 -0.45 13.62
N SER A 80 7.95 -0.10 13.29
CA SER A 80 6.81 -0.12 14.21
C SER A 80 5.54 -0.57 13.49
N LEU A 81 5.39 -1.89 13.33
CA LEU A 81 4.17 -2.48 12.76
C LEU A 81 2.94 -2.16 13.61
N GLY A 82 3.08 -2.09 14.94
CA GLY A 82 1.97 -1.73 15.83
C GLY A 82 1.44 -0.32 15.58
N ALA A 83 2.28 0.65 15.18
CA ALA A 83 1.81 1.96 14.74
C ALA A 83 1.04 1.87 13.42
N ALA A 84 1.52 1.05 12.47
CA ALA A 84 0.87 0.85 11.18
C ALA A 84 -0.52 0.25 11.31
N LEU A 85 -0.70 -0.74 12.19
CA LEU A 85 -2.02 -1.34 12.42
C LEU A 85 -3.03 -0.39 13.05
N ARG A 86 -2.58 0.64 13.79
CA ARG A 86 -3.48 1.68 14.31
C ARG A 86 -3.97 2.65 13.25
N GLU A 87 -3.30 2.73 12.10
CA GLU A 87 -3.76 3.52 10.96
C GLU A 87 -4.88 2.80 10.17
N LEU A 88 -5.14 1.51 10.43
CA LEU A 88 -6.21 0.72 9.79
C LEU A 88 -7.63 1.04 10.31
N THR A 89 -7.87 2.23 10.85
CA THR A 89 -9.21 2.64 11.28
C THR A 89 -10.07 2.93 10.05
N VAL A 90 -11.07 2.07 9.84
CA VAL A 90 -12.11 2.20 8.81
C VAL A 90 -13.18 3.20 9.22
#